data_AF-A0A7Y2D4J7-F1
#
_entry.id   AF-A0A7Y2D4J7-F1
#
_cell.length_a   1.000
_cell.length_b   1.000
_cell.length_c   1.000
_cell.angle_alpha   90.00
_cell.angle_beta   90.00
_cell.angle_gamma   90.00
#
_symmetry.space_group_name_H-M   'P 1'
#
loop_
_entity.id
_entity.type
_entity.pdbx_description
1 polymer ?
#
loop_
_entity_poly.entity_id
_entity_poly.type
_entity_poly.pdbx_seq_one_letter_code
_entity_poly.pdbx_strand_id
1 'polypeptide(L)'
;MRKLILFIALISCGLAVGCSKDGEVKTFLTKFESVTKEMTKKIESGDIDGAKKHFEENKVDLKTGFDSFKNAREIQVSAETKKELESSVMSNMKALSAAASKAAIGAAGDKAKVETLQALLKDYANLFKM
;
A
#
# COMPACT_ATOMS: atom_id res chain seq x y z
N MET A 1 -35.65 34.11 -15.13
CA MET A 1 -35.38 33.49 -13.80
C MET A 1 -35.51 31.96 -13.77
N ARG A 2 -36.36 31.31 -14.60
CA ARG A 2 -36.44 29.82 -14.66
C ARG A 2 -35.16 29.10 -15.14
N LYS A 3 -34.32 29.75 -15.96
CA LYS A 3 -33.07 29.16 -16.49
C LYS A 3 -31.89 29.17 -15.50
N LEU A 4 -31.96 29.95 -14.43
CA LEU A 4 -30.88 30.09 -13.43
C LEU A 4 -31.00 29.06 -12.29
N ILE A 5 -32.21 28.56 -12.01
CA ILE A 5 -32.47 27.56 -10.97
C ILE A 5 -31.98 26.16 -11.41
N LEU A 6 -32.05 25.86 -12.72
CA LEU A 6 -31.58 24.58 -13.27
C LEU A 6 -30.05 24.40 -13.21
N PHE A 7 -29.27 25.49 -13.26
CA PHE A 7 -27.81 25.42 -13.13
C PHE A 7 -27.36 25.17 -11.69
N ILE A 8 -28.06 25.73 -10.71
CA ILE A 8 -27.73 25.52 -9.28
C ILE A 8 -28.12 24.10 -8.83
N ALA A 9 -29.22 23.55 -9.36
CA ALA A 9 -29.65 22.17 -9.08
C ALA A 9 -28.71 21.11 -9.70
N LEU A 10 -28.09 21.39 -10.85
CA LEU A 10 -27.09 20.49 -11.45
C LEU A 10 -25.75 20.52 -10.70
N ILE A 11 -25.37 21.67 -10.15
CA ILE A 11 -24.12 21.83 -9.39
C ILE A 11 -24.25 21.25 -7.98
N SER A 12 -25.46 21.24 -7.38
CA SER A 12 -25.67 20.63 -6.06
C SER A 12 -25.65 19.10 -6.05
N CYS A 13 -25.91 18.43 -7.19
CA CYS A 13 -25.76 16.97 -7.28
C CYS A 13 -24.29 16.51 -7.39
N GLY A 14 -23.34 17.42 -7.65
CA GLY A 14 -21.91 17.10 -7.68
C GLY A 14 -21.22 17.11 -6.31
N LEU A 15 -21.87 17.68 -5.29
CA LEU A 15 -21.27 17.89 -3.96
C LEU A 15 -21.75 16.90 -2.89
N ALA A 16 -22.70 16.02 -3.20
CA ALA A 16 -23.36 15.18 -2.20
C ALA A 16 -23.47 13.69 -2.54
N VAL A 17 -22.63 13.18 -3.44
CA VAL A 17 -22.46 11.73 -3.62
C VAL A 17 -20.97 11.42 -3.64
N GLY A 18 -20.36 11.53 -2.46
CA GLY A 18 -19.04 10.95 -2.22
C GLY A 18 -19.16 9.44 -2.37
N CYS A 19 -18.90 8.93 -3.58
CA CYS A 19 -18.71 7.50 -3.79
C CYS A 19 -17.63 7.08 -2.79
N SER A 20 -17.99 6.17 -1.87
CA SER A 20 -17.06 5.71 -0.86
C SER A 20 -15.78 5.20 -1.53
N LYS A 21 -14.62 5.62 -1.02
CA LYS A 21 -13.30 5.16 -1.42
C LYS A 21 -12.98 3.74 -0.91
N ASP A 22 -13.93 3.09 -0.25
CA ASP A 22 -13.76 1.72 0.26
C ASP A 22 -13.35 0.73 -0.84
N GLY A 23 -13.88 0.90 -2.06
CA GLY A 23 -13.54 0.04 -3.20
C GLY A 23 -12.06 0.14 -3.55
N GLU A 24 -11.55 1.36 -3.70
CA GLU A 24 -10.14 1.62 -3.98
C GLU A 24 -9.23 1.10 -2.86
N VAL A 25 -9.62 1.30 -1.59
CA VAL A 25 -8.84 0.78 -0.45
C VAL A 25 -8.80 -0.75 -0.47
N LYS A 26 -9.93 -1.43 -0.73
CA LYS A 26 -9.98 -2.90 -0.81
C LYS A 26 -9.16 -3.46 -1.98
N THR A 27 -9.20 -2.81 -3.14
CA THR A 27 -8.36 -3.16 -4.28
C THR A 27 -6.88 -3.00 -3.94
N PHE A 28 -6.51 -1.88 -3.33
CA PHE A 28 -5.14 -1.66 -2.86
C PHE A 28 -4.71 -2.73 -1.86
N LEU A 29 -5.54 -3.01 -0.84
CA LEU A 29 -5.27 -4.02 0.18
C LEU A 29 -4.98 -5.39 -0.42
N THR A 30 -5.82 -5.84 -1.34
CA THR A 30 -5.63 -7.14 -2.02
C THR A 30 -4.28 -7.21 -2.72
N LYS A 31 -3.91 -6.16 -3.47
CA LYS A 31 -2.63 -6.09 -4.18
C LYS A 31 -1.46 -6.00 -3.20
N PHE A 32 -1.57 -5.13 -2.21
CA PHE A 32 -0.57 -4.89 -1.17
C PHE A 32 -0.23 -6.17 -0.42
N GLU A 33 -1.24 -6.91 0.03
CA GLU A 33 -1.06 -8.20 0.70
C GLU A 33 -0.41 -9.24 -0.21
N SER A 34 -0.88 -9.35 -1.46
CA SER A 34 -0.32 -10.31 -2.41
C SER A 34 1.17 -10.04 -2.66
N VAL A 35 1.54 -8.78 -2.89
CA VAL A 35 2.93 -8.39 -3.15
C VAL A 35 3.78 -8.64 -1.90
N THR A 36 3.30 -8.24 -0.73
CA THR A 36 4.07 -8.40 0.51
C THR A 36 4.24 -9.86 0.92
N LYS A 37 3.22 -10.70 0.74
CA LYS A 37 3.30 -12.15 0.97
C LYS A 37 4.33 -12.79 0.06
N GLU A 38 4.35 -12.45 -1.23
CA GLU A 38 5.34 -12.99 -2.17
C GLU A 38 6.76 -12.48 -1.87
N MET A 39 6.92 -11.19 -1.53
CA MET A 39 8.21 -10.67 -1.05
C MET A 39 8.72 -11.41 0.18
N THR A 40 7.84 -11.61 1.18
CA THR A 40 8.17 -12.32 2.42
C THR A 40 8.63 -13.74 2.11
N LYS A 41 7.87 -14.48 1.29
CA LYS A 41 8.20 -15.84 0.87
C LYS A 41 9.57 -15.92 0.18
N LYS A 42 9.87 -14.98 -0.72
CA LYS A 42 11.16 -14.92 -1.43
C LYS A 42 12.32 -14.63 -0.47
N ILE A 43 12.14 -13.71 0.47
CA ILE A 43 13.14 -13.42 1.50
C ILE A 43 13.38 -14.66 2.38
N GLU A 44 12.32 -15.35 2.80
CA GLU A 44 12.41 -16.57 3.60
C GLU A 44 13.12 -17.72 2.88
N SER A 45 13.01 -17.79 1.55
CA SER A 45 13.76 -18.76 0.73
C SER A 45 15.18 -18.31 0.37
N GLY A 46 15.61 -17.12 0.81
CA GLY A 46 16.93 -16.57 0.50
C GLY A 46 17.04 -15.87 -0.87
N ASP A 47 15.93 -15.72 -1.60
CA ASP A 47 15.84 -15.04 -2.89
C ASP A 47 15.59 -13.52 -2.70
N ILE A 48 16.59 -12.83 -2.16
CA ILE A 48 16.51 -11.39 -1.86
C ILE A 48 16.36 -10.56 -3.15
N ASP A 49 17.10 -10.93 -4.20
CA ASP A 49 17.04 -10.23 -5.49
C ASP A 49 15.68 -10.42 -6.16
N GLY A 50 15.09 -11.62 -6.10
CA GLY A 50 13.73 -11.86 -6.56
C GLY A 50 12.69 -11.08 -5.77
N ALA A 51 12.87 -10.95 -4.44
CA ALA A 51 11.99 -10.12 -3.61
C ALA A 51 12.06 -8.65 -4.03
N LYS A 52 13.27 -8.12 -4.26
CA LYS A 52 13.49 -6.76 -4.76
C LYS A 52 12.87 -6.56 -6.14
N LYS A 53 13.08 -7.48 -7.07
CA LYS A 53 12.50 -7.42 -8.41
C LYS A 53 10.98 -7.42 -8.35
N HIS A 54 10.39 -8.32 -7.56
CA HIS A 54 8.94 -8.39 -7.40
C HIS A 54 8.36 -7.09 -6.83
N PHE A 55 9.05 -6.48 -5.86
CA PHE A 55 8.65 -5.18 -5.34
C PHE A 55 8.70 -4.10 -6.43
N GLU A 56 9.82 -3.96 -7.14
CA GLU A 56 10.00 -2.93 -8.17
C GLU A 56 8.97 -3.06 -9.31
N GLU A 57 8.64 -4.28 -9.73
CA GLU A 57 7.59 -4.56 -10.73
C GLU A 57 6.20 -4.09 -10.30
N ASN A 58 5.92 -4.03 -8.99
CA ASN A 58 4.62 -3.67 -8.44
C ASN A 58 4.60 -2.30 -7.74
N LYS A 59 5.76 -1.65 -7.60
CA LYS A 59 5.95 -0.39 -6.85
C LYS A 59 5.08 0.73 -7.38
N VAL A 60 5.01 0.87 -8.70
CA VAL A 60 4.21 1.90 -9.38
C VAL A 60 2.71 1.69 -9.12
N ASP A 61 2.24 0.45 -9.24
CA ASP A 61 0.84 0.09 -8.99
C ASP A 61 0.45 0.30 -7.53
N LEU A 62 1.31 -0.13 -6.60
CA LEU A 62 1.10 0.07 -5.16
C LEU A 62 1.04 1.55 -4.81
N LYS A 63 1.97 2.34 -5.35
CA LYS A 63 2.00 3.79 -5.16
C LYS A 63 0.75 4.45 -5.73
N THR A 64 0.35 4.09 -6.94
CA THR A 64 -0.86 4.61 -7.59
C THR A 64 -2.12 4.25 -6.79
N GLY A 65 -2.21 3.01 -6.33
CA GLY A 65 -3.29 2.53 -5.47
C GLY A 65 -3.38 3.32 -4.17
N PHE A 66 -2.26 3.50 -3.47
CA PHE A 66 -2.20 4.30 -2.25
C PHE A 66 -2.55 5.78 -2.51
N ASP A 67 -1.97 6.38 -3.56
CA ASP A 67 -2.22 7.78 -3.94
C ASP A 67 -3.70 8.04 -4.29
N SER A 68 -4.46 7.02 -4.72
CA SER A 68 -5.88 7.13 -5.08
C SER A 68 -6.82 7.41 -3.89
N PHE A 69 -6.38 7.10 -2.67
CA PHE A 69 -7.18 7.30 -1.44
C PHE A 69 -6.40 7.97 -0.30
N LYS A 70 -5.09 8.22 -0.40
CA LYS A 70 -4.30 8.84 0.70
C LYS A 70 -4.83 10.20 1.17
N ASN A 71 -5.47 10.95 0.27
CA ASN A 71 -6.07 12.25 0.54
C ASN A 71 -7.57 12.17 0.82
N ALA A 72 -8.11 10.96 0.96
CA ALA A 72 -9.52 10.76 1.27
C ALA A 72 -9.83 11.40 2.63
N ARG A 73 -10.86 12.25 2.66
CA ARG A 73 -11.34 12.81 3.92
C ARG A 73 -11.94 11.69 4.76
N GLU A 74 -11.98 11.86 6.08
CA GLU A 74 -12.42 10.78 6.99
C GLU A 74 -13.80 10.21 6.68
N ILE A 75 -14.68 10.98 6.04
CA ILE A 75 -16.04 10.60 5.63
C ILE A 75 -16.09 9.76 4.33
N GLN A 76 -14.99 9.67 3.59
CA GLN A 76 -14.91 8.98 2.30
C GLN A 76 -14.46 7.52 2.43
N VAL A 77 -13.94 7.11 3.59
CA VAL A 77 -13.57 5.72 3.88
C VAL A 77 -14.27 5.30 5.17
N SER A 78 -14.97 4.18 5.12
CA SER A 78 -15.65 3.61 6.28
C SER A 78 -14.67 3.26 7.40
N ALA A 79 -15.14 3.33 8.66
CA ALA A 79 -14.32 2.96 9.82
C ALA A 79 -13.83 1.50 9.76
N GLU A 80 -14.66 0.61 9.23
CA GLU A 80 -14.29 -0.80 8.99
C GLU A 80 -13.12 -0.90 8.00
N THR A 81 -13.21 -0.23 6.86
CA THR A 81 -12.15 -0.28 5.83
C THR A 81 -10.85 0.39 6.30
N LYS A 82 -10.93 1.45 7.10
CA LYS A 82 -9.73 2.04 7.75
C LYS A 82 -9.07 1.04 8.69
N LYS A 83 -9.85 0.36 9.53
CA LYS A 83 -9.34 -0.65 10.46
C LYS A 83 -8.71 -1.81 9.72
N GLU A 84 -9.31 -2.25 8.62
CA GLU A 84 -8.76 -3.29 7.75
C GLU A 84 -7.42 -2.84 7.13
N LEU A 85 -7.36 -1.60 6.61
CA LEU A 85 -6.13 -1.00 6.10
C LEU A 85 -5.01 -0.98 7.14
N GLU A 86 -5.27 -0.42 8.32
CA GLU A 86 -4.29 -0.33 9.41
C GLU A 86 -3.81 -1.71 9.86
N SER A 87 -4.74 -2.65 10.05
CA SER A 87 -4.43 -4.01 10.50
C SER A 87 -3.59 -4.76 9.46
N SER A 88 -3.98 -4.66 8.18
CA SER A 88 -3.26 -5.32 7.09
C SER A 88 -1.86 -4.73 6.91
N VAL A 89 -1.73 -3.39 6.90
CA VAL A 89 -0.41 -2.73 6.80
C VAL A 89 0.49 -3.15 7.95
N MET A 90 0.00 -3.12 9.19
CA MET A 90 0.79 -3.50 10.37
C MET A 90 1.21 -4.98 10.33
N SER A 91 0.28 -5.88 10.01
CA SER A 91 0.54 -7.33 9.96
C SER A 91 1.58 -7.66 8.89
N ASN A 92 1.42 -7.12 7.67
CA ASN A 92 2.31 -7.36 6.56
C ASN A 92 3.69 -6.72 6.77
N MET A 93 3.75 -5.49 7.32
CA MET A 93 5.03 -4.87 7.71
C MET A 93 5.78 -5.72 8.74
N LYS A 94 5.06 -6.25 9.75
CA LYS A 94 5.66 -7.10 10.78
C LYS A 94 6.21 -8.41 10.18
N ALA A 95 5.45 -9.07 9.32
CA ALA A 95 5.87 -10.29 8.65
C ALA A 95 7.12 -10.05 7.76
N LEU A 96 7.08 -9.01 6.92
CA LEU A 96 8.19 -8.65 6.04
C LEU A 96 9.45 -8.29 6.84
N SER A 97 9.31 -7.51 7.93
CA SER A 97 10.42 -7.13 8.79
C SER A 97 11.01 -8.32 9.54
N ALA A 98 10.19 -9.27 9.99
CA ALA A 98 10.65 -10.49 10.63
C ALA A 98 11.45 -11.38 9.65
N ALA A 99 10.92 -11.57 8.43
CA ALA A 99 11.62 -12.31 7.38
C ALA A 99 12.94 -11.64 7.00
N ALA A 100 12.95 -10.32 6.80
CA ALA A 100 14.15 -9.57 6.49
C ALA A 100 15.20 -9.62 7.61
N SER A 101 14.78 -9.53 8.88
CA SER A 101 15.67 -9.68 10.04
C SER A 101 16.31 -11.07 10.07
N LYS A 102 15.51 -12.12 9.86
CA LYS A 102 16.00 -13.50 9.81
C LYS A 102 16.98 -13.71 8.65
N ALA A 103 16.67 -13.18 7.48
CA ALA A 103 17.55 -13.23 6.31
C ALA A 103 18.86 -12.46 6.54
N ALA A 104 18.81 -11.29 7.19
CA ALA A 104 20.00 -10.52 7.54
C ALA A 104 20.92 -11.27 8.52
N ILE A 105 20.35 -11.95 9.52
CA ILE A 105 21.11 -12.81 10.45
C ILE A 105 21.77 -13.98 9.69
N GLY A 106 21.02 -14.63 8.79
CA GLY A 106 21.55 -15.73 7.97
C GLY A 106 22.60 -15.27 6.95
N ALA A 107 22.56 -14.01 6.52
CA ALA A 107 23.52 -13.37 5.64
C ALA A 107 24.65 -12.66 6.40
N ALA A 108 24.85 -12.93 7.70
CA ALA A 108 25.91 -12.33 8.51
C ALA A 108 27.30 -12.70 7.94
N GLY A 109 27.82 -11.83 7.06
CA GLY A 109 29.03 -12.05 6.27
C GLY A 109 28.92 -11.53 4.84
N ASP A 110 27.71 -11.41 4.32
CA ASP A 110 27.39 -10.86 2.99
C ASP A 110 26.78 -9.46 3.13
N LYS A 111 27.66 -8.44 3.17
CA LYS A 111 27.25 -7.04 3.31
C LYS A 111 26.30 -6.59 2.20
N ALA A 112 26.50 -7.05 0.97
CA ALA A 112 25.68 -6.67 -0.17
C ALA A 112 24.22 -7.13 -0.01
N LYS A 113 24.01 -8.36 0.50
CA LYS A 113 22.66 -8.85 0.81
C LYS A 113 21.99 -8.07 1.93
N VAL A 114 22.74 -7.74 2.99
CA VAL A 114 22.21 -6.93 4.10
C VAL A 114 21.83 -5.53 3.63
N GLU A 115 22.67 -4.88 2.83
CA GLU A 115 22.38 -3.57 2.23
C GLU A 115 21.16 -3.62 1.31
N THR A 116 21.04 -4.68 0.50
CA THR A 116 19.88 -4.88 -0.38
C THR A 116 18.58 -5.05 0.41
N LEU A 117 18.59 -5.82 1.50
CA LEU A 117 17.43 -5.95 2.40
C LEU A 117 17.05 -4.61 3.04
N GLN A 118 18.03 -3.84 3.52
CA GLN A 118 17.80 -2.52 4.11
C GLN A 118 17.20 -1.54 3.08
N ALA A 119 17.74 -1.53 1.86
CA ALA A 119 17.22 -0.70 0.77
C ALA A 119 15.78 -1.09 0.41
N LEU A 120 15.50 -2.40 0.30
CA LEU A 120 14.16 -2.91 0.02
C LEU A 120 13.14 -2.48 1.09
N LEU A 121 13.48 -2.65 2.38
CA LEU A 121 12.61 -2.23 3.48
C LEU A 121 12.40 -0.72 3.53
N LYS A 122 13.44 0.07 3.24
CA LYS A 122 13.35 1.53 3.18
C LYS A 122 12.42 1.96 2.05
N ASP A 123 12.59 1.40 0.87
CA ASP A 123 11.75 1.72 -0.30
C ASP A 123 10.31 1.27 -0.11
N TYR A 124 10.09 0.10 0.49
CA TYR A 124 8.77 -0.37 0.89
C TYR A 124 8.10 0.58 1.89
N ALA A 125 8.81 1.01 2.93
CA ALA A 125 8.30 1.97 3.91
C ALA A 125 8.01 3.35 3.27
N ASN A 126 8.77 3.75 2.26
CA ASN A 126 8.55 5.01 1.53
C ASN A 126 7.24 5.02 0.73
N LEU A 127 6.59 3.87 0.47
CA LEU A 127 5.24 3.85 -0.14
C LEU A 127 4.21 4.59 0.71
N PHE A 128 4.39 4.57 2.03
CA PHE A 128 3.44 5.14 3.00
C PHE A 128 3.85 6.52 3.52
N LYS A 129 4.97 7.07 3.03
CA LYS A 129 5.34 8.44 3.37
C LYS A 129 4.45 9.42 2.61
N MET A 130 3.76 10.26 3.37
CA MET A 130 2.96 11.39 2.89
C MET A 130 3.84 12.48 2.30
#